data_AF-A0A2W4SK15-F1
#
_entry.id   AF-A0A2W4SK15-F1
#
_cell.length_a   1.000
_cell.length_b   1.000
_cell.length_c   1.000
_cell.angle_alpha   90.00
_cell.angle_beta   90.00
_cell.angle_gamma   90.00
#
_symmetry.space_group_name_H-M   'P 1'
#
loop_
_entity.id
_entity.type
_entity.pdbx_description
1 polymer ?
#
loop_
_entity_poly.entity_id
_entity_poly.type
_entity_poly.pdbx_seq_one_letter_code
_entity_poly.pdbx_strand_id
1 'polypeptide(L)' 'MRRHDASDLAQRLGRQAEAVCRHYLSNGRRQGRYWLVGDARNAPGRSMFVRLVGPASGKG' A
#
# COMPACT_ATOMS: atom_id res chain seq x y z
N MET A 1 4.43 -15.58 -23.07
CA MET A 1 4.50 -14.99 -21.71
C MET A 1 3.45 -13.89 -21.62
N ARG A 2 2.45 -14.02 -20.73
CA ARG A 2 1.54 -12.89 -20.47
C ARG A 2 2.37 -11.80 -19.82
N ARG A 3 2.52 -10.65 -20.48
CA ARG A 3 3.04 -9.45 -19.84
C ARG A 3 2.07 -9.17 -18.71
N HIS A 4 2.51 -9.37 -17.46
CA HIS A 4 1.69 -8.95 -16.32
C HIS A 4 1.51 -7.45 -16.48
N ASP A 5 0.30 -7.06 -16.85
CA ASP A 5 -0.03 -5.65 -16.98
C ASP A 5 0.18 -5.02 -15.60
N ALA A 6 0.85 -3.87 -15.55
CA ALA A 6 1.10 -3.17 -14.29
C ALA A 6 -0.21 -2.92 -13.53
N SER A 7 -1.33 -2.79 -14.26
CA SER A 7 -2.67 -2.66 -13.71
C SER A 7 -3.15 -3.92 -12.98
N ASP A 8 -2.89 -5.12 -13.53
CA ASP A 8 -3.24 -6.38 -12.86
C ASP A 8 -2.43 -6.57 -11.57
N LEU A 9 -1.12 -6.27 -11.64
CA LEU A 9 -0.26 -6.30 -10.46
C LEU A 9 -0.74 -5.31 -9.39
N ALA A 10 -1.03 -4.06 -9.78
CA ALA A 10 -1.52 -3.03 -8.87
C ALA A 10 -2.84 -3.45 -8.21
N GLN A 11 -3.78 -4.03 -8.95
CA GLN A 11 -5.05 -4.52 -8.40
C GLN A 11 -4.83 -5.66 -7.39
N ARG A 12 -3.94 -6.61 -7.70
CA ARG A 12 -3.62 -7.72 -6.79
C ARG A 12 -2.97 -7.23 -5.50
N LEU A 13 -2.03 -6.29 -5.59
CA LEU A 13 -1.42 -5.66 -4.43
C LEU A 13 -2.43 -4.84 -3.62
N GLY A 14 -3.30 -4.08 -4.28
CA GLY A 14 -4.36 -3.30 -3.64
C GLY A 14 -5.32 -4.16 -2.81
N ARG A 15 -5.70 -5.35 -3.30
CA ARG A 15 -6.53 -6.31 -2.55
C ARG A 15 -5.86 -6.82 -1.27
N GLN A 16 -4.53 -6.76 -1.17
CA GLN A 16 -3.77 -7.19 -0.01
C GLN A 16 -2.92 -6.07 0.58
N ALA A 17 -3.39 -4.81 0.47
CA ALA A 17 -2.60 -3.63 0.81
C ALA A 17 -2.00 -3.69 2.22
N GLU A 18 -2.73 -4.17 3.23
CA GLU A 18 -2.20 -4.29 4.59
C GLU A 18 -1.07 -5.32 4.70
N ALA A 19 -1.20 -6.48 4.04
CA ALA A 19 -0.15 -7.50 4.05
C ALA A 19 1.11 -7.00 3.31
N VAL A 20 0.93 -6.31 2.18
CA VAL A 20 2.01 -5.66 1.42
C VAL A 20 2.72 -4.62 2.30
N CYS A 21 1.96 -3.77 3.01
CA CYS A 21 2.54 -2.79 3.92
C CYS A 21 3.31 -3.44 5.07
N ARG A 22 2.78 -4.50 5.68
CA ARG A 22 3.50 -5.24 6.74
C ARG A 22 4.82 -5.84 6.25
N HIS A 23 4.89 -6.25 4.98
CA HIS A 23 6.07 -6.89 4.41
C HIS A 23 7.11 -5.89 3.91
N TYR A 24 6.71 -4.89 3.12
CA TYR A 24 7.64 -3.95 2.47
C TYR A 24 7.77 -2.61 3.19
N LEU A 25 6.76 -2.21 3.97
CA LEU A 25 6.69 -0.93 4.70
C LEU A 25 6.59 -1.17 6.21
N SER A 26 7.37 -2.13 6.72
CA SER A 26 7.31 -2.63 8.10
C SER A 26 7.61 -1.59 9.19
N ASN A 27 8.32 -0.50 8.88
CA ASN A 27 8.56 0.61 9.82
C ASN A 27 7.35 1.56 9.93
N GLY A 28 6.33 1.34 9.11
CA GLY A 28 5.06 2.02 9.23
C GLY A 28 4.13 1.36 10.25
N ARG A 29 2.94 1.96 10.42
CA ARG A 29 1.92 1.45 11.33
C ARG A 29 0.52 1.70 10.80
N ARG A 30 -0.42 0.81 11.14
CA ARG A 30 -1.84 1.00 10.87
C ARG A 30 -2.42 2.07 11.79
N GLN A 31 -3.06 3.08 11.20
CA GLN A 31 -3.86 4.09 11.88
C GLN A 31 -5.22 4.20 11.19
N GLY A 32 -6.22 3.54 11.78
CA GLY A 32 -7.56 3.45 11.19
C GLY A 32 -7.56 2.73 9.84
N ARG A 33 -7.96 3.45 8.79
CA ARG A 33 -8.03 2.97 7.39
C ARG A 33 -6.73 3.21 6.61
N TYR A 34 -5.67 3.67 7.26
CA TYR A 34 -4.41 4.04 6.62
C TYR A 34 -3.23 3.30 7.25
N TRP A 35 -2.19 3.10 6.45
CA TRP A 35 -0.85 2.74 6.90
C TRP A 35 0.04 3.97 6.79
N LEU A 36 0.62 4.43 7.90
CA LEU A 36 1.51 5.60 7.91
C LEU A 36 2.97 5.15 7.88
N VAL A 37 3.79 5.81 7.05
CA VAL A 37 5.23 5.57 6.93
C VAL A 37 5.94 6.90 6.58
N GLY A 38 7.26 6.96 6.72
CA GLY A 38 8.05 8.13 6.34
C GLY A 38 8.11 8.29 4.83
N ASP A 39 8.48 7.24 4.10
CA ASP A 39 8.60 7.28 2.65
C ASP A 39 8.51 5.89 2.01
N ALA A 40 8.64 5.85 0.68
CA ALA A 40 8.62 4.61 -0.10
C ALA A 40 9.86 3.71 0.11
N ARG A 41 10.90 4.22 0.78
CA ARG A 41 12.10 3.46 1.17
C ARG A 41 11.95 2.86 2.58
N ASN A 42 10.74 2.87 3.14
CA ASN A 42 10.42 2.35 4.47
C ASN A 42 11.14 3.13 5.60
N ALA A 43 11.44 4.41 5.41
CA ALA A 43 11.85 5.25 6.54
C ALA A 43 10.69 5.34 7.55
N PRO A 44 10.94 5.33 8.87
CA PRO A 44 9.89 5.58 9.86
C PRO A 44 9.36 7.01 9.71
N GLY A 45 8.09 7.22 10.04
CA GLY A 45 7.48 8.55 9.97
C GLY A 45 6.00 8.51 9.61
N ARG A 46 5.49 9.64 9.13
CA ARG A 46 4.07 9.85 8.81
C ARG A 46 3.85 10.82 7.64
N SER A 47 4.87 11.04 6.82
CA SER A 47 4.83 11.88 5.63
C SER A 47 4.19 11.20 4.43
N MET A 48 4.17 9.86 4.41
CA MET A 48 3.50 9.06 3.39
C MET A 48 2.43 8.17 4.04
N PHE A 49 1.36 7.89 3.31
CA PHE A 49 0.35 6.91 3.72
C PHE A 49 -0.15 6.04 2.57
N VAL A 50 -0.57 4.82 2.92
CA VAL A 50 -1.30 3.89 2.04
C VAL A 50 -2.72 3.74 2.56
N ARG A 51 -3.73 3.83 1.69
CA ARG A 51 -5.12 3.55 2.05
C ARG A 51 -5.33 2.04 2.06
N LEU A 52 -5.76 1.50 3.20
CA LEU A 52 -6.03 0.07 3.39
C LEU A 52 -7.49 -0.31 3.08
N VAL A 53 -8.40 0.65 3.22
CA VAL A 53 -9.85 0.44 3.03
C VAL A 53 -10.38 1.51 2.08
N GLY A 54 -11.03 1.06 1.01
CA GLY A 54 -11.60 1.91 -0.04
C GLY A 54 -11.66 1.18 -1.38
N PRO A 55 -12.12 1.83 -2.45
CA PRO A 55 -12.08 1.27 -3.79
C PRO A 55 -10.63 0.95 -4.21
N ALA A 56 -10.46 -0.13 -4.98
CA ALA A 56 -9.14 -0.62 -5.41
C ALA A 56 -8.40 0.37 -6.35
N SER A 57 -9.11 1.37 -6.86
CA SER A 57 -8.61 2.43 -7.73
C SER A 57 -9.47 3.68 -7.58
N GLY A 58 -8.91 4.84 -7.91
CA GLY A 58 -9.66 6.12 -7.96
C GLY A 58 -9.54 6.98 -6.70
N LYS A 59 -10.22 8.12 -6.71
CA LYS A 59 -10.39 8.96 -5.50
C LYS A 59 -11.49 8.32 -4.66
N GLY A 60 -11.16 8.05 -3.39
CA GLY A 60 -11.94 7.23 -2.47
C GLY A 60 -13.31 7.79 -2.11
#